data_AF-A0AA89Q0W9-F1
#
_entry.id   AF-A0AA89Q0W9-F1
#
_cell.length_a   1.000
_cell.length_b   1.000
_cell.length_c   1.000
_cell.angle_alpha   90.00
_cell.angle_beta   90.00
_cell.angle_gamma   90.00
#
_symmetry.space_group_name_H-M   'P 1'
#
loop_
_entity.id
_entity.type
_entity.pdbx_description
1 polymer ?
#
loop_
_entity_poly.entity_id
_entity_poly.type
_entity_poly.pdbx_seq_one_letter_code
_entity_poly.pdbx_strand_id
1 'polypeptide(L)'
;MSQESSQRPHRVAVIVDEGTNPFEVGVATELFGLPRPELALPGPLYEVTLCAPAPEIRMNHGFFTLTGVRDLDAVAEADTLVVPGRPDNVVPRGPDVLDAIRRAHARGARVMSFCTGTFALAEAGLLDGRRAATHWRWADSFRRLHPEVLLEPDVLFVDEGDLLTAAGSAAALDLGLYIWRRDHGAEIANHVSRRLVFAAHRDGGQRQFVERPVPQVRDESLAPLLAWAQERLGEPLTVAELAAHARVSPATLHRRFRAQLGTTPLAWLTSERVTLACRLIERGEERLDVVAARSGLGSAANLRARLRQATGLSPSAYRRRFGSGGGEALVS
;
A
#
# COMPACT_ATOMS: atom_id res chain seq x y z
N MET A 1 -32.02 -25.28 9.50
CA MET A 1 -31.62 -25.04 8.10
C MET A 1 -31.60 -23.55 7.88
N SER A 2 -30.50 -22.90 8.25
CA SER A 2 -30.32 -21.47 7.99
C SER A 2 -29.79 -21.34 6.58
N GLN A 3 -30.52 -20.61 5.73
CA GLN A 3 -30.13 -20.32 4.35
C GLN A 3 -28.80 -19.57 4.38
N GLU A 4 -27.72 -20.24 3.98
CA GLU A 4 -26.49 -19.58 3.55
C GLU A 4 -26.85 -18.74 2.33
N SER A 5 -27.06 -17.45 2.54
CA SER A 5 -27.06 -16.47 1.46
C SER A 5 -25.70 -16.55 0.79
N SER A 6 -25.60 -17.31 -0.30
CA SER A 6 -24.47 -17.27 -1.23
C SER A 6 -24.37 -15.84 -1.76
N GLN A 7 -23.55 -15.03 -1.10
CA GLN A 7 -23.25 -13.68 -1.55
C GLN A 7 -22.45 -13.83 -2.84
N ARG A 8 -23.00 -13.31 -3.94
CA ARG A 8 -22.28 -13.28 -5.21
C ARG A 8 -20.92 -12.58 -5.01
N PRO A 9 -19.85 -13.04 -5.66
CA PRO A 9 -18.55 -12.38 -5.60
C PRO A 9 -18.66 -10.93 -6.09
N HIS A 10 -17.88 -10.03 -5.49
CA HIS A 10 -17.78 -8.64 -5.92
C HIS A 10 -17.03 -8.56 -7.25
N ARG A 11 -17.67 -8.03 -8.28
CA ARG A 11 -17.13 -8.04 -9.65
C ARG A 11 -16.18 -6.88 -9.88
N VAL A 12 -14.97 -7.17 -10.33
CA VAL A 12 -13.93 -6.20 -10.64
C VAL A 12 -13.63 -6.25 -12.13
N ALA A 13 -13.90 -5.16 -12.85
CA ALA A 13 -13.45 -5.02 -14.23
C ALA A 13 -12.14 -4.23 -14.28
N VAL A 14 -11.20 -4.65 -15.12
CA VAL A 14 -9.95 -3.93 -15.39
C VAL A 14 -9.93 -3.54 -16.86
N ILE A 15 -9.83 -2.24 -17.15
CA ILE A 15 -9.70 -1.77 -18.54
C ILE A 15 -8.26 -1.95 -18.99
N VAL A 16 -8.07 -2.57 -20.16
CA VAL A 16 -6.78 -2.72 -20.82
C VAL A 16 -6.90 -2.15 -22.23
N ASP A 17 -6.10 -1.14 -22.54
CA ASP A 17 -5.98 -0.53 -23.86
C ASP A 17 -4.52 -0.38 -24.29
N GLU A 18 -4.32 0.09 -25.52
CA GLU A 18 -3.00 0.22 -26.15
C GLU A 18 -2.00 0.94 -25.23
N GLY A 19 -0.87 0.29 -24.97
CA GLY A 19 0.19 0.82 -24.11
C GLY A 19 -0.07 0.71 -22.60
N THR A 20 -1.15 0.06 -22.15
CA THR A 20 -1.38 -0.22 -20.73
C THR A 20 -0.16 -0.94 -20.12
N ASN A 21 0.23 -0.54 -18.90
CA ASN A 21 1.37 -1.11 -18.19
C ASN A 21 1.03 -2.51 -17.62
N PRO A 22 1.71 -3.58 -18.04
CA PRO A 22 1.44 -4.95 -17.56
C PRO A 22 1.50 -5.11 -16.04
N PHE A 23 2.40 -4.36 -15.38
CA PHE A 23 2.57 -4.46 -13.92
C PHE A 23 1.27 -4.15 -13.18
N GLU A 24 0.52 -3.15 -13.62
CA GLU A 24 -0.68 -2.69 -12.92
C GLU A 24 -1.88 -3.61 -13.15
N VAL A 25 -1.96 -4.23 -14.34
CA VAL A 25 -2.88 -5.34 -14.60
C VAL A 25 -2.52 -6.56 -13.74
N GLY A 26 -1.23 -6.83 -13.59
CA GLY A 26 -0.71 -7.85 -12.67
C GLY A 26 -1.11 -7.59 -11.23
N VAL A 27 -0.99 -6.35 -10.75
CA VAL A 27 -1.43 -5.94 -9.41
C VAL A 27 -2.92 -6.17 -9.20
N ALA A 28 -3.77 -5.78 -10.15
CA ALA A 28 -5.21 -6.04 -10.07
C ALA A 28 -5.52 -7.55 -10.02
N THR A 29 -4.86 -8.33 -10.87
CA THR A 29 -4.99 -9.80 -10.90
C THR A 29 -4.55 -10.44 -9.58
N GLU A 30 -3.42 -10.00 -9.04
CA GLU A 30 -2.85 -10.52 -7.79
C GLU A 30 -3.77 -10.21 -6.60
N LEU A 31 -4.31 -8.99 -6.55
CA LEU A 31 -5.21 -8.55 -5.48
C LEU A 31 -6.57 -9.24 -5.53
N PHE A 32 -7.20 -9.28 -6.71
CA PHE A 32 -8.63 -9.60 -6.83
C PHE A 32 -8.90 -10.91 -7.57
N GLY A 33 -7.96 -11.42 -8.37
CA GLY A 33 -8.18 -12.56 -9.26
C GLY A 33 -7.66 -13.91 -8.72
N LEU A 34 -6.82 -13.90 -7.68
CA LEU A 34 -6.27 -15.15 -7.15
C LEU A 34 -7.24 -15.87 -6.20
N PRO A 35 -7.36 -17.22 -6.31
CA PRO A 35 -8.08 -18.00 -5.32
C PRO A 35 -7.35 -17.94 -3.97
N ARG A 36 -8.11 -17.81 -2.88
CA ARG A 36 -7.60 -17.66 -1.51
C ARG A 36 -8.07 -18.81 -0.59
N PRO A 37 -7.64 -20.07 -0.82
CA PRO A 37 -8.05 -21.21 0.00
C PRO A 37 -7.67 -21.05 1.49
N GLU A 38 -6.64 -20.25 1.79
CA GLU A 38 -6.22 -19.90 3.14
C GLU A 38 -7.29 -19.18 3.97
N LEU A 39 -8.34 -18.63 3.33
CA LEU A 39 -9.47 -17.99 4.01
C LEU A 39 -10.59 -18.98 4.39
N ALA A 40 -10.53 -20.23 3.91
CA ALA A 40 -11.54 -21.26 4.14
C ALA A 40 -13.00 -20.82 3.85
N LEU A 41 -13.18 -19.98 2.82
CA LEU A 41 -14.49 -19.47 2.39
C LEU A 41 -15.13 -20.38 1.32
N PRO A 42 -16.47 -20.43 1.23
CA PRO A 42 -17.18 -21.30 0.29
C PRO A 42 -17.06 -20.86 -1.18
N GLY A 43 -16.54 -19.66 -1.45
CA GLY A 43 -16.36 -19.11 -2.79
C GLY A 43 -15.42 -17.91 -2.79
N PRO A 44 -15.08 -17.39 -3.98
CA PRO A 44 -14.24 -16.20 -4.09
C PRO A 44 -14.98 -14.96 -3.58
N LEU A 45 -14.23 -14.03 -2.98
CA LEU A 45 -14.78 -12.73 -2.56
C LEU A 45 -14.83 -11.72 -3.71
N TYR A 46 -13.92 -11.86 -4.67
CA TYR A 46 -13.87 -11.05 -5.90
C TYR A 46 -13.83 -11.93 -7.13
N GLU A 47 -14.36 -11.40 -8.23
CA GLU A 47 -14.23 -11.98 -9.57
C GLU A 47 -13.67 -10.91 -10.52
N VAL A 48 -12.52 -11.19 -11.14
CA VAL A 48 -11.84 -10.24 -12.03
C VAL A 48 -12.14 -10.54 -13.48
N THR A 49 -12.47 -9.51 -14.24
CA THR A 49 -12.61 -9.53 -15.69
C THR A 49 -11.71 -8.47 -16.31
N LEU A 50 -10.87 -8.87 -17.26
CA LEU A 50 -10.17 -7.93 -18.13
C LEU A 50 -11.08 -7.55 -19.31
N CYS A 51 -11.11 -6.27 -19.67
CA CYS A 51 -11.90 -5.76 -20.78
C CYS A 51 -11.12 -4.76 -21.63
N ALA A 52 -11.37 -4.73 -22.94
CA ALA A 52 -10.60 -3.93 -23.90
C ALA A 52 -11.47 -3.33 -25.02
N PRO A 53 -11.04 -2.21 -25.63
CA PRO A 53 -11.72 -1.60 -26.77
C PRO A 53 -11.53 -2.39 -28.08
N ALA A 54 -10.58 -3.31 -28.14
CA ALA A 54 -10.23 -4.08 -29.34
C ALA A 54 -9.87 -5.53 -28.95
N PRO A 55 -10.01 -6.50 -29.88
CA PRO A 55 -9.73 -7.92 -29.61
C PRO A 55 -8.25 -8.24 -29.37
N GLU A 56 -7.36 -7.36 -29.85
CA GLU A 56 -5.92 -7.44 -29.67
C GLU A 56 -5.42 -6.10 -29.13
N ILE A 57 -4.72 -6.13 -28.00
CA ILE A 57 -4.15 -4.94 -27.36
C ILE A 57 -2.66 -5.13 -27.19
N ARG A 58 -1.85 -4.23 -27.75
CA ARG A 58 -0.41 -4.28 -27.54
C ARG A 58 -0.07 -3.55 -26.25
N MET A 59 0.51 -4.30 -25.32
CA MET A 59 0.88 -3.79 -24.00
C MET A 59 2.12 -2.88 -24.08
N ASN A 60 2.36 -2.11 -23.02
CA ASN A 60 3.50 -1.18 -22.94
C ASN A 60 4.83 -1.82 -23.40
N HIS A 61 5.66 -1.06 -24.12
CA HIS A 61 6.91 -1.49 -24.74
C HIS A 61 6.78 -2.67 -25.73
N GLY A 62 5.56 -3.01 -26.16
CA GLY A 62 5.32 -4.20 -26.95
C GLY A 62 5.63 -5.49 -26.19
N PHE A 63 5.54 -5.45 -24.85
CA PHE A 63 5.93 -6.56 -23.98
C PHE A 63 5.20 -7.87 -24.33
N PHE A 64 3.92 -7.78 -24.68
CA PHE A 64 3.13 -8.81 -25.33
C PHE A 64 1.87 -8.19 -25.96
N THR A 65 1.14 -9.00 -26.74
CA THR A 65 -0.22 -8.67 -27.21
C THR A 65 -1.21 -9.46 -26.36
N LEU A 66 -2.14 -8.76 -25.72
CA LEU A 66 -3.23 -9.35 -24.96
C LEU A 66 -4.40 -9.64 -25.89
N THR A 67 -4.92 -10.86 -25.83
CA THR A 67 -6.05 -11.35 -26.64
C THR A 67 -7.02 -12.14 -25.78
N GLY A 68 -8.26 -12.33 -26.26
CA GLY A 68 -9.24 -13.19 -25.57
C GLY A 68 -9.85 -12.58 -24.30
N VAL A 69 -9.74 -11.26 -24.14
CA VAL A 69 -10.43 -10.50 -23.08
C VAL A 69 -11.81 -10.06 -23.55
N ARG A 70 -12.68 -9.67 -22.62
CA ARG A 70 -14.02 -9.17 -22.97
C ARG A 70 -13.95 -7.80 -23.62
N ASP A 71 -15.02 -7.41 -24.30
CA ASP A 71 -15.20 -6.02 -24.75
C ASP A 71 -15.48 -5.08 -23.56
N LEU A 72 -15.48 -3.78 -23.83
CA LEU A 72 -15.77 -2.76 -22.83
C LEU A 72 -17.20 -2.84 -22.27
N ASP A 73 -18.12 -3.63 -22.84
CA ASP A 73 -19.46 -3.80 -22.27
C ASP A 73 -19.43 -4.60 -20.96
N ALA A 74 -18.36 -5.34 -20.70
CA ALA A 74 -18.12 -5.98 -19.40
C ALA A 74 -18.13 -4.99 -18.22
N VAL A 75 -17.83 -3.70 -18.45
CA VAL A 75 -17.92 -2.69 -17.39
C VAL A 75 -19.35 -2.48 -16.91
N ALA A 76 -20.37 -2.92 -17.66
CA ALA A 76 -21.80 -2.85 -17.28
C ALA A 76 -22.12 -3.69 -16.03
N GLU A 77 -21.32 -4.74 -15.79
CA GLU A 77 -21.56 -5.74 -14.75
C GLU A 77 -20.69 -5.56 -13.51
N ALA A 78 -19.74 -4.62 -13.54
CA ALA A 78 -18.72 -4.47 -12.51
C ALA A 78 -19.25 -3.73 -11.26
N ASP A 79 -18.88 -4.20 -10.07
CA ASP A 79 -19.10 -3.45 -8.83
C ASP A 79 -17.92 -2.47 -8.59
N THR A 80 -16.71 -2.84 -9.04
CA THR A 80 -15.53 -1.96 -9.10
C THR A 80 -14.89 -1.95 -10.49
N LEU A 81 -14.52 -0.76 -10.99
CA LEU A 81 -13.72 -0.57 -12.19
C LEU A 81 -12.29 -0.15 -11.80
N VAL A 82 -11.29 -0.86 -12.32
CA VAL A 82 -9.88 -0.51 -12.20
C VAL A 82 -9.38 0.07 -13.54
N VAL A 83 -8.78 1.25 -13.48
CA VAL A 83 -8.17 1.93 -14.62
C VAL A 83 -6.65 2.00 -14.41
N PRO A 84 -5.88 1.11 -15.04
CA PRO A 84 -4.42 1.13 -14.99
C PRO A 84 -3.83 2.38 -15.66
N GLY A 85 -2.54 2.57 -15.46
CA GLY A 85 -1.70 3.56 -16.12
C GLY A 85 -1.11 3.06 -17.43
N ARG A 86 -0.69 4.04 -18.22
CA ARG A 86 0.06 3.89 -19.47
C ARG A 86 1.16 4.98 -19.54
N PRO A 87 2.24 4.76 -20.30
CA PRO A 87 3.39 5.67 -20.29
C PRO A 87 3.10 7.02 -20.95
N ASP A 88 2.22 7.07 -21.95
CA ASP A 88 1.79 8.31 -22.60
C ASP A 88 0.51 8.82 -21.93
N ASN A 89 0.72 9.57 -20.85
CA ASN A 89 -0.33 10.15 -20.03
C ASN A 89 -0.73 11.56 -20.46
N VAL A 90 -0.17 12.09 -21.55
CA VAL A 90 -0.54 13.41 -22.10
C VAL A 90 -1.38 13.27 -23.37
N VAL A 91 -1.33 12.12 -24.03
CA VAL A 91 -2.31 11.73 -25.04
C VAL A 91 -3.57 11.24 -24.34
N PRO A 92 -4.77 11.77 -24.69
CA PRO A 92 -6.02 11.29 -24.12
C PRO A 92 -6.31 9.82 -24.45
N ARG A 93 -7.03 9.12 -23.58
CA ARG A 93 -7.54 7.79 -23.89
C ARG A 93 -8.58 7.84 -25.01
N GLY A 94 -8.76 6.71 -25.69
CA GLY A 94 -9.77 6.59 -26.74
C GLY A 94 -11.18 6.88 -26.21
N PRO A 95 -12.07 7.46 -27.04
CA PRO A 95 -13.42 7.87 -26.60
C PRO A 95 -14.21 6.69 -26.01
N ASP A 96 -14.11 5.50 -26.59
CA ASP A 96 -14.81 4.31 -26.10
C ASP A 96 -14.39 3.93 -24.66
N VAL A 97 -13.11 4.09 -24.34
CA VAL A 97 -12.57 3.84 -23.00
C VAL A 97 -13.07 4.89 -22.00
N LEU A 98 -13.04 6.18 -22.38
CA LEU A 98 -13.56 7.25 -21.53
C LEU A 98 -15.06 7.09 -21.28
N ASP A 99 -15.82 6.71 -22.30
CA ASP A 99 -17.25 6.45 -22.17
C ASP A 99 -17.53 5.22 -21.31
N ALA A 100 -16.73 4.14 -21.42
CA ALA A 100 -16.84 2.99 -20.54
C ALA A 100 -16.61 3.37 -19.05
N ILE A 101 -15.60 4.21 -18.78
CA ILE A 101 -15.34 4.75 -17.44
C ILE A 101 -16.54 5.55 -16.92
N ARG A 102 -17.08 6.47 -17.73
CA ARG A 102 -18.27 7.28 -17.36
C ARG A 102 -19.49 6.40 -17.10
N ARG A 103 -19.75 5.40 -17.97
CA ARG A 103 -20.89 4.48 -17.82
C ARG A 103 -20.81 3.66 -16.54
N ALA A 104 -19.62 3.17 -16.17
CA ALA A 104 -19.42 2.44 -14.93
C ALA A 104 -19.70 3.33 -13.71
N HIS A 105 -19.13 4.55 -13.68
CA HIS A 105 -19.33 5.50 -12.59
C HIS A 105 -20.78 5.95 -12.46
N ALA A 106 -21.44 6.29 -13.58
CA ALA A 106 -22.84 6.73 -13.59
C ALA A 106 -23.83 5.66 -13.09
N ARG A 107 -23.48 4.36 -13.23
CA ARG A 107 -24.26 3.25 -12.65
C ARG A 107 -24.10 3.16 -11.12
N GLY A 108 -23.05 3.78 -10.56
CA GLY A 108 -22.69 3.69 -9.15
C GLY A 108 -21.60 2.66 -8.86
N ALA A 109 -20.87 2.19 -9.86
CA ALA A 109 -19.68 1.36 -9.61
C ALA A 109 -18.58 2.22 -8.96
N ARG A 110 -17.83 1.61 -8.04
CA ARG A 110 -16.60 2.21 -7.51
C ARG A 110 -15.57 2.27 -8.63
N VAL A 111 -14.93 3.41 -8.85
CA VAL A 111 -13.87 3.53 -9.87
C VAL A 111 -12.54 3.84 -9.18
N MET A 112 -11.52 3.06 -9.51
CA MET A 112 -10.19 3.23 -8.97
C MET A 112 -9.15 3.34 -10.08
N SER A 113 -8.20 4.26 -9.94
CA SER A 113 -7.06 4.36 -10.84
C SER A 113 -5.76 3.88 -10.19
N PHE A 114 -4.89 3.32 -11.03
CA PHE A 114 -3.50 3.08 -10.70
C PHE A 114 -2.61 4.00 -11.53
N CYS A 115 -1.60 4.60 -10.89
CA CYS A 115 -0.56 5.40 -11.54
C CYS A 115 -1.11 6.56 -12.37
N THR A 116 -0.83 6.53 -13.68
CA THR A 116 -1.33 7.50 -14.66
C THR A 116 -2.75 7.20 -15.12
N GLY A 117 -3.39 6.14 -14.65
CA GLY A 117 -4.83 5.92 -14.85
C GLY A 117 -5.69 7.05 -14.30
N THR A 118 -5.15 7.84 -13.36
CA THR A 118 -5.80 9.06 -12.86
C THR A 118 -6.04 10.09 -13.97
N PHE A 119 -5.16 10.17 -14.99
CA PHE A 119 -5.38 11.06 -16.15
C PHE A 119 -6.66 10.68 -16.90
N ALA A 120 -6.92 9.39 -17.09
CA ALA A 120 -8.14 8.92 -17.73
C ALA A 120 -9.41 9.25 -16.93
N LEU A 121 -9.34 9.22 -15.60
CA LEU A 121 -10.46 9.63 -14.76
C LEU A 121 -10.71 11.14 -14.85
N ALA A 122 -9.65 11.95 -14.97
CA ALA A 122 -9.77 13.39 -15.18
C ALA A 122 -10.28 13.72 -16.59
N GLU A 123 -9.79 13.04 -17.63
CA GLU A 123 -10.29 13.13 -19.02
C GLU A 123 -11.76 12.70 -19.13
N ALA A 124 -12.19 11.74 -18.32
CA ALA A 124 -13.59 11.34 -18.21
C ALA A 124 -14.47 12.40 -17.53
N GLY A 125 -13.88 13.44 -16.93
CA GLY A 125 -14.57 14.51 -16.20
C GLY A 125 -15.01 14.11 -14.79
N LEU A 126 -14.44 13.03 -14.23
CA LEU A 126 -14.88 12.49 -12.94
C LEU A 126 -14.18 13.13 -11.73
N LEU A 127 -13.04 13.79 -11.94
CA LEU A 127 -12.18 14.30 -10.86
C LEU A 127 -12.29 15.81 -10.62
N ASP A 128 -13.07 16.56 -11.41
CA ASP A 128 -13.19 18.01 -11.29
C ASP A 128 -13.72 18.40 -9.90
N GLY A 129 -12.97 19.26 -9.20
CA GLY A 129 -13.26 19.68 -7.83
C GLY A 129 -12.98 18.63 -6.76
N ARG A 130 -12.44 17.46 -7.11
CA ARG A 130 -12.19 16.34 -6.18
C ARG A 130 -10.71 16.12 -5.93
N ARG A 131 -10.40 15.50 -4.79
CA ARG A 131 -9.02 15.13 -4.45
C ARG A 131 -8.58 13.92 -5.25
N ALA A 132 -7.33 13.94 -5.71
CA ALA A 132 -6.75 12.82 -6.43
C ALA A 132 -5.24 12.69 -6.17
N ALA A 133 -4.73 11.46 -6.29
CA ALA A 133 -3.31 11.16 -6.34
C ALA A 133 -2.91 10.65 -7.74
N THR A 134 -1.69 10.97 -8.13
CA THR A 134 -1.01 10.35 -9.27
C THR A 134 0.46 10.19 -8.93
N HIS A 135 1.21 9.49 -9.79
CA HIS A 135 2.64 9.33 -9.60
C HIS A 135 3.34 10.71 -9.60
N TRP A 136 4.20 10.98 -8.62
CA TRP A 136 4.88 12.28 -8.43
C TRP A 136 5.54 12.82 -9.70
N ARG A 137 6.16 11.94 -10.50
CA ARG A 137 6.81 12.29 -11.78
C ARG A 137 5.86 13.02 -12.74
N TRP A 138 4.57 12.72 -12.69
CA TRP A 138 3.56 13.25 -13.60
C TRP A 138 2.71 14.35 -12.98
N ALA A 139 2.95 14.72 -11.72
CA ALA A 139 2.14 15.69 -10.99
C ALA A 139 2.05 17.04 -11.70
N ASP A 140 3.18 17.56 -12.20
CA ASP A 140 3.19 18.87 -12.88
C ASP A 140 2.45 18.82 -14.22
N SER A 141 2.58 17.73 -14.97
CA SER A 141 1.82 17.54 -16.22
C SER A 141 0.33 17.37 -15.94
N PHE A 142 -0.03 16.64 -14.89
CA PHE A 142 -1.41 16.47 -14.47
C PHE A 142 -2.05 17.80 -14.12
N ARG A 143 -1.40 18.64 -13.30
CA ARG A 143 -1.91 19.97 -12.93
C ARG A 143 -2.13 20.89 -14.12
N ARG A 144 -1.25 20.84 -15.11
CA ARG A 144 -1.40 21.66 -16.32
C ARG A 144 -2.58 21.22 -17.17
N LEU A 145 -2.84 19.92 -17.27
CA LEU A 145 -3.90 19.36 -18.12
C LEU A 145 -5.27 19.34 -17.42
N HIS A 146 -5.28 19.21 -16.09
CA HIS A 146 -6.50 19.06 -15.28
C HIS A 146 -6.45 20.01 -14.06
N PRO A 147 -6.50 21.33 -14.28
CA PRO A 147 -6.34 22.33 -13.20
C PRO A 147 -7.49 22.32 -12.18
N GLU A 148 -8.67 21.82 -12.54
CA GLU A 148 -9.83 21.72 -11.65
C GLU A 148 -9.72 20.57 -10.63
N VAL A 149 -8.77 19.66 -10.80
CA VAL A 149 -8.56 18.52 -9.90
C VAL A 149 -7.66 18.94 -8.73
N LEU A 150 -8.09 18.62 -7.50
CA LEU A 150 -7.33 18.91 -6.28
C LEU A 150 -6.22 17.85 -6.08
N LEU A 151 -5.14 17.98 -6.84
CA LEU A 151 -4.06 16.99 -6.84
C LEU A 151 -3.23 17.00 -5.53
N GLU A 152 -3.16 15.84 -4.88
CA GLU A 152 -2.28 15.50 -3.76
C GLU A 152 -1.10 14.65 -4.23
N PRO A 153 0.06 15.24 -4.55
CA PRO A 153 1.20 14.51 -5.12
C PRO A 153 2.01 13.71 -4.08
N ASP A 154 1.80 13.98 -2.80
CA ASP A 154 2.62 13.48 -1.69
C ASP A 154 1.94 12.33 -0.93
N VAL A 155 0.91 11.69 -1.49
CA VAL A 155 0.18 10.58 -0.84
C VAL A 155 0.22 9.33 -1.73
N LEU A 156 0.16 8.14 -1.12
CA LEU A 156 0.14 6.88 -1.87
C LEU A 156 -1.18 6.71 -2.61
N PHE A 157 -2.29 7.06 -1.97
CA PHE A 157 -3.61 7.04 -2.57
C PHE A 157 -4.56 8.02 -1.89
N VAL A 158 -5.61 8.39 -2.61
CA VAL A 158 -6.76 9.16 -2.13
C VAL A 158 -8.02 8.31 -2.28
N ASP A 159 -8.89 8.32 -1.27
CA ASP A 159 -10.26 7.78 -1.31
C ASP A 159 -11.26 8.93 -1.18
N GLU A 160 -12.10 9.12 -2.19
CA GLU A 160 -13.23 10.07 -2.23
C GLU A 160 -14.60 9.35 -2.15
N GLY A 161 -14.61 8.09 -1.70
CA GLY A 161 -15.78 7.25 -1.48
C GLY A 161 -16.09 6.34 -2.66
N ASP A 162 -16.46 6.96 -3.78
CA ASP A 162 -16.81 6.34 -5.07
C ASP A 162 -15.66 6.37 -6.09
N LEU A 163 -14.73 7.33 -5.94
CA LEU A 163 -13.52 7.45 -6.73
C LEU A 163 -12.29 7.28 -5.86
N LEU A 164 -11.36 6.43 -6.28
CA LEU A 164 -10.09 6.20 -5.60
C LEU A 164 -8.94 6.33 -6.59
N THR A 165 -7.84 6.91 -6.16
CA THR A 165 -6.71 7.16 -7.05
C THR A 165 -5.41 6.82 -6.34
N ALA A 166 -4.56 6.01 -6.96
CA ALA A 166 -3.26 5.63 -6.42
C ALA A 166 -2.12 6.17 -7.28
N ALA A 167 -1.01 6.50 -6.62
CA ALA A 167 0.24 6.91 -7.24
C ALA A 167 0.84 5.88 -8.23
N GLY A 168 0.39 4.63 -8.20
CA GLY A 168 0.90 3.55 -9.05
C GLY A 168 2.00 2.72 -8.43
N SER A 169 2.53 1.77 -9.21
CA SER A 169 3.53 0.80 -8.75
C SER A 169 3.11 0.13 -7.42
N ALA A 170 3.93 0.19 -6.37
CA ALA A 170 3.58 -0.39 -5.08
C ALA A 170 2.35 0.26 -4.41
N ALA A 171 2.05 1.54 -4.70
CA ALA A 171 0.88 2.22 -4.14
C ALA A 171 -0.45 1.66 -4.66
N ALA A 172 -0.45 0.97 -5.81
CA ALA A 172 -1.60 0.23 -6.28
C ALA A 172 -1.92 -0.98 -5.37
N LEU A 173 -0.89 -1.64 -4.83
CA LEU A 173 -1.06 -2.70 -3.81
C LEU A 173 -1.57 -2.11 -2.49
N ASP A 174 -1.06 -0.95 -2.09
CA ASP A 174 -1.52 -0.23 -0.91
C ASP A 174 -3.02 0.11 -1.01
N LEU A 175 -3.46 0.68 -2.13
CA LEU A 175 -4.89 0.96 -2.38
C LEU A 175 -5.72 -0.32 -2.43
N GLY A 176 -5.22 -1.37 -3.08
CA GLY A 176 -5.88 -2.67 -3.13
C GLY A 176 -6.12 -3.28 -1.75
N LEU A 177 -5.10 -3.31 -0.89
CA LEU A 177 -5.21 -3.81 0.48
C LEU A 177 -6.13 -2.94 1.34
N TYR A 178 -6.14 -1.63 1.11
CA TYR A 178 -7.10 -0.72 1.72
C TYR A 178 -8.55 -1.11 1.35
N ILE A 179 -8.81 -1.43 0.08
CA ILE A 179 -10.11 -1.91 -0.39
C ILE A 179 -10.50 -3.24 0.27
N TRP A 180 -9.59 -4.22 0.32
CA TRP A 180 -9.82 -5.49 1.00
C TRP A 180 -10.22 -5.29 2.48
N ARG A 181 -9.56 -4.35 3.17
CA ARG A 181 -9.89 -4.02 4.56
C ARG A 181 -11.25 -3.34 4.68
N ARG A 182 -11.60 -2.44 3.76
CA ARG A 182 -12.88 -1.73 3.74
C ARG A 182 -14.05 -2.68 3.49
N ASP A 183 -13.89 -3.62 2.56
CA ASP A 183 -14.99 -4.49 2.11
C ASP A 183 -15.13 -5.76 2.98
N HIS A 184 -14.03 -6.30 3.51
CA HIS A 184 -14.03 -7.60 4.22
C HIS A 184 -13.38 -7.56 5.61
N GLY A 185 -12.95 -6.39 6.08
CA GLY A 185 -12.35 -6.22 7.40
C GLY A 185 -10.84 -6.52 7.44
N ALA A 186 -10.23 -6.15 8.56
CA ALA A 186 -8.79 -6.16 8.74
C ALA A 186 -8.17 -7.57 8.77
N GLU A 187 -8.91 -8.57 9.24
CA GLU A 187 -8.42 -9.95 9.32
C GLU A 187 -8.17 -10.54 7.94
N ILE A 188 -9.18 -10.49 7.06
CA ILE A 188 -9.08 -10.97 5.68
C ILE A 188 -8.00 -10.20 4.92
N ALA A 189 -7.95 -8.87 5.06
CA ALA A 189 -6.91 -8.05 4.44
C ALA A 189 -5.48 -8.45 4.88
N ASN A 190 -5.28 -8.81 6.16
CA ASN A 190 -3.99 -9.27 6.66
C ASN A 190 -3.57 -10.64 6.07
N HIS A 191 -4.53 -11.54 5.80
CA HIS A 191 -4.25 -12.79 5.10
C HIS A 191 -3.80 -12.53 3.67
N VAL A 192 -4.49 -11.62 2.97
CA VAL A 192 -4.13 -11.19 1.62
C VAL A 192 -2.71 -10.61 1.61
N SER A 193 -2.41 -9.65 2.49
CA SER A 193 -1.09 -9.01 2.55
C SER A 193 0.05 -9.96 2.87
N ARG A 194 -0.16 -10.93 3.76
CA ARG A 194 0.84 -11.96 4.11
C ARG A 194 1.22 -12.80 2.91
N ARG A 195 0.23 -13.20 2.09
CA ARG A 195 0.50 -13.96 0.86
C ARG A 195 1.20 -13.13 -0.21
N LEU A 196 0.91 -11.82 -0.28
CA LEU A 196 1.64 -10.89 -1.15
C LEU A 196 3.09 -10.66 -0.71
N VAL A 197 3.48 -11.10 0.49
CA VAL A 197 4.75 -10.74 1.14
C VAL A 197 4.92 -9.21 1.17
N PHE A 198 3.82 -8.51 1.41
CA PHE A 198 3.74 -7.05 1.38
C PHE A 198 3.28 -6.52 2.73
N ALA A 199 3.72 -5.31 3.09
CA ALA A 199 3.37 -4.70 4.36
C ALA A 199 1.84 -4.60 4.50
N ALA A 200 1.30 -5.12 5.61
CA ALA A 200 -0.14 -5.22 5.82
C ALA A 200 -0.87 -3.87 5.94
N HIS A 201 -0.11 -2.81 6.24
CA HIS A 201 -0.66 -1.47 6.36
C HIS A 201 0.44 -0.43 6.13
N ARG A 202 0.22 0.41 5.13
CA ARG A 202 0.89 1.70 4.93
C ARG A 202 -0.23 2.73 4.88
N ASP A 203 -0.18 3.74 5.75
CA ASP A 203 -1.22 4.78 5.75
C ASP A 203 -1.27 5.45 4.38
N GLY A 204 -2.47 5.69 3.83
CA GLY A 204 -2.62 6.31 2.50
C GLY A 204 -1.93 7.68 2.40
N GLY A 205 -1.88 8.42 3.52
CA GLY A 205 -1.14 9.67 3.66
C GLY A 205 0.38 9.51 3.81
N GLN A 206 0.92 8.29 3.73
CA GLN A 206 2.36 8.08 3.64
C GLN A 206 2.88 8.72 2.35
N ARG A 207 4.03 9.38 2.45
CA ARG A 207 4.62 10.06 1.30
C ARG A 207 5.06 9.09 0.23
N GLN A 208 4.75 9.40 -1.03
CA GLN A 208 5.52 8.89 -2.14
C GLN A 208 6.99 9.28 -1.92
N PHE A 209 7.94 8.43 -2.29
CA PHE A 209 9.34 8.83 -2.31
C PHE A 209 9.54 9.87 -3.42
N VAL A 210 9.23 11.13 -3.11
CA VAL A 210 9.50 12.27 -3.98
C VAL A 210 10.98 12.61 -3.82
N GLU A 211 11.79 12.21 -4.80
CA GLU A 211 13.06 12.90 -5.03
C GLU A 211 12.73 14.35 -5.41
N ARG A 212 12.74 15.25 -4.43
CA ARG A 212 13.01 16.67 -4.74
C ARG A 212 14.29 16.70 -5.57
N PRO A 213 14.46 17.60 -6.56
CA PRO A 213 15.74 17.79 -7.21
C PRO A 213 16.76 18.21 -6.14
N VAL A 214 17.46 17.24 -5.57
CA VAL A 214 18.58 17.45 -4.67
C VAL A 214 19.73 17.84 -5.60
N PRO A 215 20.43 18.96 -5.35
CA PRO A 215 21.67 19.25 -6.05
C PRO A 215 22.55 17.99 -5.97
N GLN A 216 23.07 17.51 -7.10
CA GLN A 216 23.88 16.29 -7.15
C GLN A 216 25.03 16.37 -6.14
N VAL A 217 24.91 15.67 -5.01
CA VAL A 217 26.00 15.43 -4.07
C VAL A 217 25.89 14.01 -3.53
N ARG A 218 27.03 13.35 -3.50
CA ARG A 218 27.29 11.93 -3.24
C ARG A 218 26.54 11.33 -2.04
N ASP A 219 25.95 10.16 -2.27
CA ASP A 219 25.58 9.10 -1.32
C ASP A 219 24.90 9.55 -0.01
N GLU A 220 23.60 9.87 -0.08
CA GLU A 220 22.79 10.32 1.07
C GLU A 220 21.81 9.26 1.61
N SER A 221 21.84 8.01 1.13
CA SER A 221 20.90 6.97 1.57
C SER A 221 21.08 6.66 3.06
N LEU A 222 19.98 6.62 3.82
CA LEU A 222 20.00 6.15 5.21
C LEU A 222 20.14 4.63 5.32
N ALA A 223 19.90 3.86 4.24
CA ALA A 223 19.80 2.40 4.32
C ALA A 223 21.00 1.71 5.00
N PRO A 224 22.28 2.05 4.69
CA PRO A 224 23.42 1.45 5.39
C PRO A 224 23.46 1.78 6.89
N LEU A 225 23.07 3.00 7.27
CA LEU A 225 22.99 3.41 8.67
C LEU A 225 21.89 2.64 9.41
N LEU A 226 20.71 2.47 8.78
CA LEU A 226 19.60 1.75 9.40
C LEU A 226 19.98 0.29 9.66
N ALA A 227 20.60 -0.38 8.68
CA ALA A 227 21.08 -1.75 8.82
C ALA A 227 22.10 -1.87 9.96
N TRP A 228 23.09 -0.96 9.99
CA TRP A 228 24.09 -0.92 11.06
C TRP A 228 23.48 -0.73 12.45
N ALA A 229 22.48 0.14 12.58
CA ALA A 229 21.81 0.40 13.85
C ALA A 229 20.88 -0.76 14.27
N GLN A 230 20.23 -1.44 13.33
CA GLN A 230 19.36 -2.60 13.59
C GLN A 230 20.13 -3.80 14.18
N GLU A 231 21.40 -3.97 13.80
CA GLU A 231 22.29 -4.98 14.39
C GLU A 231 22.69 -4.65 15.85
N ARG A 232 22.53 -3.38 16.27
CA ARG A 232 23.06 -2.82 17.53
C ARG A 232 21.98 -2.26 18.44
N LEU A 233 20.72 -2.66 18.26
CA LEU A 233 19.60 -2.09 19.00
C LEU A 233 19.73 -2.26 20.52
N GLY A 234 20.41 -3.30 20.99
CA GLY A 234 20.71 -3.56 22.41
C GLY A 234 21.81 -2.68 23.01
N GLU A 235 22.54 -1.94 22.19
CA GLU A 235 23.61 -1.02 22.61
C GLU A 235 23.03 0.38 22.93
N PRO A 236 23.72 1.23 23.72
CA PRO A 236 23.26 2.56 24.11
C PRO A 236 23.36 3.59 22.96
N LEU A 237 22.83 3.27 21.78
CA LEU A 237 22.85 4.13 20.60
C LEU A 237 22.16 5.48 20.85
N THR A 238 22.90 6.54 20.58
CA THR A 238 22.49 7.95 20.64
C THR A 238 22.38 8.56 19.25
N VAL A 239 21.66 9.69 19.14
CA VAL A 239 21.60 10.45 17.88
C VAL A 239 22.99 10.93 17.44
N ALA A 240 23.88 11.22 18.39
CA ALA A 240 25.25 11.63 18.10
C ALA A 240 26.06 10.49 17.47
N GLU A 241 25.93 9.26 17.96
CA GLU A 241 26.60 8.09 17.39
C GLU A 241 26.06 7.73 16.01
N LEU A 242 24.74 7.80 15.82
CA LEU A 242 24.14 7.60 14.50
C LEU A 242 24.66 8.64 13.49
N ALA A 243 24.80 9.89 13.93
CA ALA A 243 25.30 10.98 13.08
C ALA A 243 26.80 10.79 12.75
N ALA A 244 27.59 10.40 13.75
CA ALA A 244 29.01 10.08 13.58
C ALA A 244 29.23 8.92 12.61
N HIS A 245 28.46 7.82 12.74
CA HIS A 245 28.54 6.68 11.83
C HIS A 245 28.21 7.06 10.38
N ALA A 246 27.17 7.88 10.20
CA ALA A 246 26.78 8.41 8.89
C ALA A 246 27.69 9.55 8.38
N ARG A 247 28.72 9.95 9.14
CA ARG A 247 29.63 11.06 8.83
C ARG A 247 28.90 12.38 8.53
N VAL A 248 27.87 12.67 9.31
CA VAL A 248 27.07 13.91 9.21
C VAL A 248 26.86 14.55 10.58
N SER A 249 26.42 15.81 10.60
CA SER A 249 25.99 16.45 11.84
C SER A 249 24.63 15.90 12.32
N PRO A 250 24.31 15.97 13.62
CA PRO A 250 22.99 15.58 14.13
C PRO A 250 21.82 16.33 13.48
N ALA A 251 22.00 17.61 13.14
CA ALA A 251 21.01 18.39 12.43
C ALA A 251 20.76 17.87 10.99
N THR A 252 21.83 17.52 10.28
CA THR A 252 21.73 16.89 8.95
C THR A 252 21.09 15.52 9.04
N LEU A 253 21.43 14.72 10.06
CA LEU A 253 20.80 13.42 10.30
C LEU A 253 19.29 13.56 10.56
N HIS A 254 18.88 14.51 11.41
CA HIS A 254 17.48 14.84 11.64
C HIS A 254 16.76 15.21 10.34
N ARG A 255 17.36 16.08 9.52
CA ARG A 255 16.80 16.47 8.23
C ARG A 255 16.66 15.26 7.29
N ARG A 256 17.66 14.38 7.22
CA ARG A 256 17.63 13.16 6.40
C ARG A 256 16.55 12.18 6.88
N PHE A 257 16.44 11.94 8.18
CA PHE A 257 15.37 11.08 8.74
C PHE A 257 13.97 11.64 8.47
N ARG A 258 13.80 12.95 8.58
CA ARG A 258 12.53 13.62 8.23
C ARG A 258 12.23 13.52 6.73
N ALA A 259 13.24 13.69 5.88
CA ALA A 259 13.08 13.65 4.44
C ALA A 259 12.80 12.23 3.91
N GLN A 260 13.52 11.22 4.39
CA GLN A 260 13.48 9.86 3.86
C GLN A 260 12.52 8.91 4.60
N LEU A 261 12.30 9.12 5.91
CA LEU A 261 11.52 8.20 6.75
C LEU A 261 10.32 8.89 7.45
N GLY A 262 10.14 10.19 7.27
CA GLY A 262 9.06 10.96 7.90
C GLY A 262 9.13 11.08 9.42
N THR A 263 10.19 10.57 10.06
CA THR A 263 10.33 10.48 11.52
C THR A 263 11.64 11.11 12.01
N THR A 264 11.94 11.01 13.31
CA THR A 264 13.23 11.39 13.90
C THR A 264 14.08 10.15 14.19
N PRO A 265 15.42 10.24 14.24
CA PRO A 265 16.28 9.11 14.57
C PRO A 265 15.93 8.45 15.90
N LEU A 266 15.63 9.25 16.93
CA LEU A 266 15.27 8.73 18.24
C LEU A 266 13.92 8.00 18.23
N ALA A 267 12.92 8.55 17.53
CA ALA A 267 11.62 7.91 17.38
C ALA A 267 11.72 6.60 16.58
N TRP A 268 12.50 6.60 15.48
CA TRP A 268 12.79 5.40 14.70
C TRP A 268 13.49 4.33 15.56
N LEU A 269 14.57 4.70 16.25
CA LEU A 269 15.31 3.78 17.12
C LEU A 269 14.41 3.19 18.20
N THR A 270 13.56 4.01 18.82
CA THR A 270 12.59 3.52 19.82
C THR A 270 11.61 2.52 19.21
N SER A 271 11.11 2.76 18.00
CA SER A 271 10.22 1.83 17.29
C SER A 271 10.90 0.49 17.02
N GLU A 272 12.12 0.50 16.47
CA GLU A 272 12.89 -0.72 16.19
C GLU A 272 13.16 -1.53 17.47
N ARG A 273 13.46 -0.85 18.57
CA ARG A 273 13.64 -1.48 19.88
C ARG A 273 12.36 -2.13 20.41
N VAL A 274 11.19 -1.50 20.23
CA VAL A 274 9.90 -2.13 20.57
C VAL A 274 9.64 -3.36 19.69
N THR A 275 9.91 -3.28 18.39
CA THR A 275 9.79 -4.43 17.47
C THR A 275 10.67 -5.59 17.91
N LEU A 276 11.93 -5.32 18.29
CA LEU A 276 12.82 -6.35 18.83
C LEU A 276 12.30 -6.94 20.16
N ALA A 277 11.77 -6.09 21.06
CA ALA A 277 11.18 -6.56 22.30
C ALA A 277 9.99 -7.51 22.08
N CYS A 278 9.11 -7.19 21.11
CA CYS A 278 8.00 -8.04 20.72
C CYS A 278 8.50 -9.42 20.21
N ARG A 279 9.50 -9.42 19.32
CA ARG A 279 10.11 -10.66 18.81
C ARG A 279 10.73 -11.52 19.90
N LEU A 280 11.35 -10.92 20.92
CA LEU A 280 11.91 -11.67 22.06
C LEU A 280 10.82 -12.32 22.91
N ILE A 281 9.69 -11.63 23.11
CA ILE A 281 8.53 -12.16 23.84
C ILE A 281 7.86 -13.29 23.05
N GLU A 282 7.68 -13.12 21.74
CA GLU A 282 7.11 -14.13 20.83
C GLU A 282 7.96 -15.40 20.78
N ARG A 283 9.30 -15.26 20.87
CA ARG A 283 10.25 -16.39 20.97
C ARG A 283 10.34 -17.02 22.36
N GLY A 284 9.54 -16.56 23.33
CA GLY A 284 9.40 -17.20 24.63
C GLY A 284 10.26 -16.63 25.77
N GLU A 285 10.89 -15.46 25.63
CA GLU A 285 11.57 -14.84 26.78
C GLU A 285 10.55 -14.31 27.80
N GLU A 286 10.58 -14.89 29.00
CA GLU A 286 9.62 -14.57 30.05
C GLU A 286 10.04 -13.38 30.92
N ARG A 287 11.33 -13.08 30.98
CA ARG A 287 11.89 -12.09 31.90
C ARG A 287 11.94 -10.70 31.24
N LEU A 288 11.08 -9.80 31.72
CA LEU A 288 10.89 -8.47 31.11
C LEU A 288 12.12 -7.55 31.24
N ASP A 289 12.92 -7.73 32.28
CA ASP A 289 14.23 -7.10 32.44
C ASP A 289 15.21 -7.53 31.35
N VAL A 290 15.25 -8.82 31.01
CA VAL A 290 16.08 -9.34 29.92
C VAL A 290 15.60 -8.87 28.55
N VAL A 291 14.29 -8.85 28.33
CA VAL A 291 13.71 -8.27 27.11
C VAL A 291 14.08 -6.79 27.00
N ALA A 292 13.94 -6.02 28.08
CA ALA A 292 14.26 -4.59 28.09
C ALA A 292 15.75 -4.32 27.82
N ALA A 293 16.64 -5.10 28.43
CA ALA A 293 18.08 -4.98 28.22
C ALA A 293 18.46 -5.34 26.78
N ARG A 294 18.05 -6.52 26.28
CA ARG A 294 18.41 -7.00 24.93
C ARG A 294 17.81 -6.17 23.80
N SER A 295 16.66 -5.54 24.04
CA SER A 295 16.05 -4.61 23.09
C SER A 295 16.59 -3.19 23.19
N GLY A 296 17.45 -2.86 24.16
CA GLY A 296 17.96 -1.50 24.37
C GLY A 296 16.92 -0.51 24.93
N LEU A 297 15.79 -0.99 25.44
CA LEU A 297 14.82 -0.18 26.19
C LEU A 297 15.26 0.06 27.64
N GLY A 298 16.28 -0.67 28.10
CA GLY A 298 17.01 -0.43 29.35
C GLY A 298 16.31 -0.96 30.59
N SER A 299 15.04 -0.61 30.80
CA SER A 299 14.28 -1.04 31.99
C SER A 299 12.92 -1.64 31.65
N ALA A 300 12.47 -2.57 32.50
CA ALA A 300 11.13 -3.17 32.37
C ALA A 300 9.99 -2.13 32.48
N ALA A 301 10.22 -1.00 33.15
CA ALA A 301 9.27 0.10 33.20
C ALA A 301 9.16 0.81 31.84
N ASN A 302 10.30 1.15 31.22
CA ASN A 302 10.32 1.77 29.89
C ASN A 302 9.77 0.81 28.83
N LEU A 303 10.12 -0.48 28.89
CA LEU A 303 9.54 -1.52 28.04
C LEU A 303 8.01 -1.53 28.12
N ARG A 304 7.44 -1.57 29.33
CA ARG A 304 5.98 -1.55 29.53
C ARG A 304 5.34 -0.31 28.91
N ALA A 305 5.91 0.86 29.14
CA ALA A 305 5.39 2.12 28.62
C ALA A 305 5.41 2.15 27.09
N ARG A 306 6.55 1.82 26.48
CA ARG A 306 6.73 1.87 25.02
C ARG A 306 5.97 0.78 24.28
N LEU A 307 5.95 -0.44 24.81
CA LEU A 307 5.18 -1.55 24.22
C LEU A 307 3.68 -1.25 24.28
N ARG A 308 3.17 -0.71 25.40
CA ARG A 308 1.76 -0.32 25.50
C ARG A 308 1.41 0.84 24.58
N GLN A 309 2.28 1.83 24.46
CA GLN A 309 2.09 2.95 23.54
C GLN A 309 2.02 2.47 22.08
N ALA A 310 2.85 1.49 21.69
CA ALA A 310 2.93 1.01 20.32
C ALA A 310 1.86 -0.05 19.97
N THR A 311 1.49 -0.91 20.91
CA THR A 311 0.65 -2.10 20.63
C THR A 311 -0.72 -2.06 21.31
N GLY A 312 -0.95 -1.12 22.23
CA GLY A 312 -2.14 -1.07 23.08
C GLY A 312 -2.15 -2.11 24.22
N LEU A 313 -1.21 -3.05 24.27
CA LEU A 313 -1.20 -4.17 25.21
C LEU A 313 -0.12 -4.00 26.30
N SER A 314 -0.32 -4.61 27.47
CA SER A 314 0.79 -4.83 28.42
C SER A 314 1.68 -5.97 27.92
N PRO A 315 2.96 -6.06 28.33
CA PRO A 315 3.82 -7.18 27.92
C PRO A 315 3.25 -8.56 28.27
N SER A 316 2.54 -8.70 29.39
CA SER A 316 1.87 -9.95 29.77
C SER A 316 0.67 -10.27 28.88
N ALA A 317 -0.13 -9.27 28.51
CA ALA A 317 -1.24 -9.44 27.57
C ALA A 317 -0.74 -9.74 26.15
N TYR A 318 0.33 -9.07 25.74
CA TYR A 318 1.03 -9.32 24.47
C TYR A 318 1.54 -10.76 24.42
N ARG A 319 2.25 -11.22 25.45
CA ARG A 319 2.73 -12.61 25.56
C ARG A 319 1.61 -13.62 25.52
N ARG A 320 0.52 -13.41 26.26
CA ARG A 320 -0.63 -14.33 26.23
C ARG A 320 -1.23 -14.46 24.83
N ARG A 321 -1.20 -13.38 24.04
CA ARG A 321 -1.77 -13.35 22.70
C ARG A 321 -0.84 -13.90 21.62
N PHE A 322 0.47 -13.70 21.76
CA PHE A 322 1.46 -13.94 20.69
C PHE A 322 2.66 -14.81 21.10
N GLY A 323 2.77 -15.23 22.35
CA GLY A 323 3.84 -16.09 22.84
C GLY A 323 3.67 -17.54 22.40
N SER A 324 4.78 -18.29 22.41
CA SER A 324 4.92 -19.69 21.96
C SER A 324 4.11 -20.76 22.73
N GLY A 325 3.11 -20.35 23.54
CA GLY A 325 2.19 -21.24 24.27
C GLY A 325 0.70 -20.88 24.17
N GLY A 326 0.32 -19.91 23.32
CA GLY A 326 -1.07 -19.47 23.15
C GLY A 326 -1.89 -20.24 22.10
N GLY A 327 -1.30 -21.26 21.46
CA GLY A 327 -1.90 -22.01 20.34
C GLY A 327 -2.67 -23.29 20.71
N GLU A 328 -2.67 -23.73 21.97
CA GLU A 328 -3.24 -25.03 22.37
C GLU A 328 -4.55 -24.96 23.18
N ALA A 329 -5.13 -23.78 23.40
CA ALA A 329 -6.32 -23.65 24.25
C ALA A 329 -7.52 -23.01 23.55
N LEU A 330 -7.91 -23.51 22.37
CA LEU A 330 -9.26 -23.32 21.79
C LEU A 330 -9.66 -24.58 20.99
N VAL A 331 -9.73 -25.74 21.65
CA VAL A 331 -10.55 -26.88 21.22
C VAL A 331 -11.20 -27.53 22.46
N SER A 332 -12.42 -27.10 22.76
CA SER A 332 -13.51 -27.89 23.35
C SER A 332 -14.79 -27.11 23.24
#